data_AF-A0A8E1C239-F1
#
_entry.id   AF-A0A8E1C239-F1
#
_cell.length_a   1.000
_cell.length_b   1.000
_cell.length_c   1.000
_cell.angle_alpha   90.00
_cell.angle_beta   90.00
_cell.angle_gamma   90.00
#
_symmetry.space_group_name_H-M   'P 1'
#
loop_
_entity.id
_entity.type
_entity.pdbx_description
1 polymer ?
#
loop_
_entity_poly.entity_id
_entity_poly.type
_entity_poly.pdbx_seq_one_letter_code
_entity_poly.pdbx_strand_id
1 'polypeptide(L)'
;MSTMAIIRVGGDYADADFALLGRHLKLLDIEICRINAAIVSSRDPESDGLCDAGEYFIGHGFIAIQRYLTATRTGLGISLIDALKVPPILRGGLSLAAALNAAANYWKHMEEWIEALNGLDGGTLKGNALRTLQQIEAVTPWEDYTCANLLAVLLDGRALELSNLLPSIAEWRDNLINTPLVNSGG
;
A
#
# COMPACT_ATOMS: atom_id res chain seq x y z
N MET A 1 22.99 -3.80 12.57
CA MET A 1 21.83 -3.30 11.81
C MET A 1 22.38 -2.36 10.74
N SER A 2 22.14 -2.63 9.46
CA SER A 2 22.57 -1.73 8.39
C SER A 2 21.63 -0.53 8.40
N THR A 3 22.15 0.66 8.70
CA THR A 3 21.41 1.91 8.62
C THR A 3 21.02 2.12 7.16
N MET A 4 19.73 2.36 6.89
CA MET A 4 19.29 2.71 5.53
C MET A 4 19.97 4.03 5.13
N ALA A 5 20.73 4.04 4.04
CA ALA A 5 21.43 5.23 3.57
C ALA A 5 20.70 5.80 2.35
N ILE A 6 19.86 6.81 2.56
CA ILE A 6 19.34 7.65 1.48
C ILE A 6 20.35 8.78 1.28
N ILE A 7 21.04 8.78 0.14
CA ILE A 7 22.10 9.75 -0.15
C ILE A 7 21.59 10.71 -1.21
N ARG A 8 21.60 12.01 -0.92
CA ARG A 8 21.28 13.02 -1.93
C ARG A 8 22.43 13.13 -2.94
N VAL A 9 22.13 12.93 -4.22
CA VAL A 9 23.10 13.03 -5.33
C VAL A 9 22.57 14.04 -6.34
N GLY A 10 23.07 15.27 -6.26
CA GLY A 10 22.54 16.38 -7.07
C GLY A 10 21.09 16.72 -6.70
N GLY A 11 20.19 16.64 -7.69
CA GLY A 11 18.76 16.86 -7.52
C GLY A 11 17.96 15.66 -7.01
N ASP A 12 18.56 14.46 -6.98
CA ASP A 12 17.88 13.18 -6.71
C ASP A 12 18.41 12.49 -5.44
N TYR A 13 17.85 11.32 -5.14
CA TYR A 13 18.27 10.44 -4.05
C TYR A 13 18.75 9.08 -4.58
N ALA A 14 19.94 8.66 -4.14
CA ALA A 14 20.38 7.28 -4.20
C ALA A 14 19.76 6.51 -3.04
N ASP A 15 18.85 5.60 -3.38
CA ASP A 15 18.04 4.83 -2.43
C ASP A 15 17.97 3.37 -2.89
N ALA A 16 18.78 2.52 -2.26
CA ALA A 16 18.89 1.12 -2.63
C ALA A 16 17.61 0.32 -2.31
N ASP A 17 16.92 0.62 -1.20
CA ASP A 17 15.69 -0.10 -0.85
C ASP A 17 14.55 0.29 -1.80
N PHE A 18 14.49 1.54 -2.25
CA PHE A 18 13.53 1.95 -3.28
C PHE A 18 13.79 1.26 -4.62
N ALA A 19 15.06 1.09 -5.01
CA ALA A 19 15.42 0.33 -6.21
C ALA A 19 15.04 -1.15 -6.10
N LEU A 20 15.22 -1.77 -4.92
CA LEU A 20 14.78 -3.14 -4.64
C LEU A 20 13.26 -3.27 -4.64
N LEU A 21 12.54 -2.32 -4.04
CA LEU A 21 11.09 -2.24 -4.11
C LEU A 21 10.64 -2.18 -5.57
N GLY A 22 11.19 -1.26 -6.36
CA GLY A 22 10.83 -1.12 -7.77
C GLY A 22 11.08 -2.38 -8.59
N ARG A 23 12.17 -3.11 -8.31
CA ARG A 23 12.41 -4.43 -8.94
C ARG A 23 11.36 -5.45 -8.51
N HIS A 24 11.03 -5.50 -7.23
CA HIS A 24 10.06 -6.45 -6.69
C HIS A 24 8.65 -6.21 -7.24
N LEU A 25 8.19 -4.96 -7.27
CA LEU A 25 6.87 -4.61 -7.83
C LEU A 25 6.78 -5.00 -9.30
N LYS A 26 7.83 -4.75 -10.10
CA LYS A 26 7.87 -5.18 -11.51
C LYS A 26 7.80 -6.70 -11.69
N LEU A 27 8.31 -7.49 -10.75
CA LEU A 27 8.17 -8.95 -10.80
C LEU A 27 6.73 -9.39 -10.52
N LEU A 28 6.05 -8.72 -9.57
CA LEU A 28 4.62 -8.94 -9.32
C LEU A 28 3.77 -8.51 -10.51
N ASP A 29 4.11 -7.38 -11.13
CA ASP A 29 3.41 -6.85 -12.31
C ASP A 29 3.44 -7.82 -13.49
N ILE A 30 4.48 -8.65 -13.64
CA ILE A 30 4.50 -9.70 -14.68
C ILE A 30 3.33 -10.67 -14.49
N GLU A 31 3.07 -11.12 -13.26
CA GLU A 31 1.95 -12.03 -13.00
C GLU A 31 0.62 -11.30 -13.05
N ILE A 32 0.53 -10.08 -12.52
CA ILE A 32 -0.70 -9.27 -12.60
C ILE A 32 -1.10 -9.00 -14.05
N CYS A 33 -0.14 -8.66 -14.92
CA CYS A 33 -0.41 -8.47 -16.36
C CYS A 33 -0.89 -9.75 -17.05
N ARG A 34 -0.34 -10.91 -16.68
CA ARG A 34 -0.80 -12.21 -17.21
C ARG A 34 -2.22 -12.52 -16.74
N ILE A 35 -2.52 -12.30 -15.47
CA ILE A 35 -3.85 -12.50 -14.90
C ILE A 35 -4.85 -11.57 -15.59
N ASN A 36 -4.54 -10.29 -15.74
CA ASN A 36 -5.40 -9.33 -16.44
C ASN A 36 -5.68 -9.75 -17.89
N ALA A 37 -4.66 -10.23 -18.62
CA ALA A 37 -4.86 -10.75 -19.98
C ALA A 37 -5.74 -12.02 -20.01
N ALA A 38 -5.60 -12.89 -19.00
CA ALA A 38 -6.44 -14.07 -18.85
C ALA A 38 -7.89 -13.70 -18.52
N ILE A 39 -8.13 -12.70 -17.66
CA ILE A 39 -9.46 -12.20 -17.31
C ILE A 39 -10.18 -11.72 -18.57
N VAL A 40 -9.52 -10.95 -19.43
CA VAL A 40 -10.09 -10.46 -20.70
C VAL A 40 -10.48 -11.62 -21.64
N SER A 41 -9.79 -12.75 -21.55
CA SER A 41 -10.01 -13.91 -22.41
C SER A 41 -10.95 -14.96 -21.79
N SER A 42 -11.25 -14.86 -20.49
CA SER A 42 -12.10 -15.81 -19.77
C SER A 42 -13.58 -15.50 -19.99
N ARG A 43 -14.41 -16.55 -19.94
CA ARG A 43 -15.88 -16.42 -19.92
C ARG A 43 -16.42 -16.21 -18.52
N ASP A 44 -15.68 -16.66 -17.50
CA ASP A 44 -16.05 -16.61 -16.10
C ASP A 44 -14.77 -16.52 -15.25
N PRO A 45 -14.15 -15.32 -15.15
CA PRO A 45 -12.87 -15.14 -14.47
C PRO A 45 -12.94 -15.44 -12.96
N GLU A 46 -14.13 -15.38 -12.38
CA GLU A 46 -14.40 -15.72 -10.99
C GLU A 46 -14.20 -17.22 -10.75
N SER A 47 -14.95 -18.06 -11.49
CA SER A 47 -14.84 -19.53 -11.38
C SER A 47 -13.47 -20.06 -11.81
N ASP A 48 -12.77 -19.34 -12.68
CA ASP A 48 -11.40 -19.66 -13.09
C ASP A 48 -10.34 -19.29 -12.02
N GLY A 49 -10.75 -18.63 -10.92
CA GLY A 49 -9.88 -18.20 -9.81
C GLY A 49 -8.93 -17.05 -10.17
N LEU A 50 -9.21 -16.32 -11.26
CA LEU A 50 -8.33 -15.26 -11.75
C LEU A 50 -8.43 -14.00 -10.90
N CYS A 51 -9.62 -13.67 -10.40
CA CYS A 51 -9.85 -12.52 -9.52
C CYS A 51 -9.11 -12.70 -8.19
N ASP A 52 -9.25 -13.86 -7.55
CA ASP A 52 -8.52 -14.23 -6.32
C ASP A 52 -6.99 -14.17 -6.52
N ALA A 53 -6.51 -14.71 -7.65
CA ALA A 53 -5.09 -14.65 -7.98
C ALA A 53 -4.60 -13.20 -8.10
N GLY A 54 -5.37 -12.34 -8.78
CA GLY A 54 -5.05 -10.92 -8.91
C GLY A 54 -4.97 -10.21 -7.57
N GLU A 55 -5.98 -10.40 -6.73
CA GLU A 55 -6.04 -9.87 -5.37
C GLU A 55 -4.82 -10.31 -4.54
N TYR A 56 -4.44 -11.59 -4.64
CA TYR A 56 -3.29 -12.15 -3.94
C TYR A 56 -1.97 -11.42 -4.25
N PHE A 57 -1.66 -11.25 -5.53
CA PHE A 57 -0.42 -10.59 -5.94
C PHE A 57 -0.43 -9.09 -5.61
N ILE A 58 -1.58 -8.42 -5.76
CA ILE A 58 -1.73 -7.00 -5.43
C ILE A 58 -1.54 -6.79 -3.92
N GLY A 59 -2.18 -7.61 -3.09
CA GLY A 59 -2.03 -7.57 -1.63
C GLY A 59 -0.58 -7.72 -1.19
N HIS A 60 0.18 -8.64 -1.80
CA HIS A 60 1.62 -8.81 -1.54
C HIS A 60 2.44 -7.58 -1.96
N GLY A 61 2.06 -6.93 -3.05
CA GLY A 61 2.61 -5.64 -3.45
C GLY A 61 2.49 -4.57 -2.37
N PHE A 62 1.32 -4.45 -1.75
CA PHE A 62 1.11 -3.51 -0.65
C PHE A 62 1.99 -3.84 0.58
N ILE A 63 2.23 -5.11 0.89
CA ILE A 63 3.16 -5.50 1.97
C ILE A 63 4.58 -5.03 1.67
N ALA A 64 5.06 -5.25 0.44
CA ALA A 64 6.39 -4.81 0.04
C ALA A 64 6.54 -3.28 0.14
N ILE A 65 5.50 -2.54 -0.28
CA ILE A 65 5.46 -1.08 -0.15
C ILE A 65 5.47 -0.67 1.32
N GLN A 66 4.63 -1.25 2.18
CA GLN A 66 4.61 -0.94 3.62
C GLN A 66 5.97 -1.21 4.28
N ARG A 67 6.68 -2.25 3.87
CA ARG A 67 8.03 -2.55 4.37
C ARG A 67 9.02 -1.45 3.99
N TYR A 68 8.98 -0.95 2.77
CA TYR A 68 9.79 0.19 2.35
C TYR A 68 9.42 1.45 3.14
N LEU A 69 8.14 1.84 3.21
CA LEU A 69 7.68 3.01 3.97
C LEU A 69 8.19 2.95 5.41
N THR A 70 8.06 1.78 6.05
CA THR A 70 8.52 1.52 7.42
C THR A 70 10.04 1.66 7.56
N ALA A 71 10.82 1.12 6.62
CA ALA A 71 12.28 1.25 6.60
C ALA A 71 12.70 2.71 6.51
N THR A 72 12.15 3.43 5.53
CA THR A 72 12.44 4.84 5.25
C THR A 72 12.16 5.70 6.47
N ARG A 73 10.94 5.66 7.03
CA ARG A 73 10.62 6.49 8.21
C ARG A 73 11.49 6.16 9.43
N THR A 74 11.83 4.89 9.62
CA THR A 74 12.65 4.44 10.76
C THR A 74 14.08 4.92 10.59
N GLY A 75 14.64 4.84 9.37
CA GLY A 75 15.96 5.36 9.05
C GLY A 75 16.07 6.87 9.21
N LEU A 76 14.98 7.61 9.00
CA LEU A 76 14.90 9.07 9.21
C LEU A 76 14.53 9.47 10.64
N GLY A 77 14.27 8.51 11.54
CA GLY A 77 13.85 8.80 12.92
C GLY A 77 12.44 9.40 13.05
N ILE A 78 11.59 9.23 12.03
CA ILE A 78 10.24 9.78 11.99
C ILE A 78 9.22 8.76 12.51
N SER A 79 8.31 9.22 13.36
CA SER A 79 7.24 8.39 13.92
C SER A 79 6.31 7.86 12.82
N LEU A 80 5.68 6.71 13.04
CA LEU A 80 4.68 6.19 12.10
C LEU A 80 3.55 7.21 11.88
N ILE A 81 3.05 7.82 12.96
CA ILE A 81 1.92 8.74 12.91
C ILE A 81 2.24 9.95 12.04
N ASP A 82 3.45 10.50 12.13
CA ASP A 82 3.83 11.67 11.34
C ASP A 82 4.11 11.29 9.89
N ALA A 83 4.79 10.17 9.65
CA ALA A 83 5.07 9.67 8.31
C ALA A 83 3.79 9.40 7.50
N LEU A 84 2.73 8.93 8.15
CA LEU A 84 1.42 8.69 7.52
C LEU A 84 0.59 9.97 7.28
N LYS A 85 1.07 11.16 7.65
CA LYS A 85 0.41 12.44 7.33
C LYS A 85 1.08 13.20 6.19
N VAL A 86 2.26 12.76 5.76
CA VAL A 86 3.06 13.45 4.75
C VAL A 86 2.42 13.30 3.36
N PRO A 87 2.37 14.38 2.55
CA PRO A 87 1.87 14.32 1.17
C PRO A 87 2.63 13.31 0.28
N PRO A 88 2.05 12.82 -0.82
CA PRO A 88 0.86 13.34 -1.49
C PRO A 88 -0.45 12.98 -0.76
N ILE A 89 -1.42 13.89 -0.82
CA ILE A 89 -2.75 13.73 -0.23
C ILE A 89 -3.74 13.34 -1.32
N LEU A 90 -4.45 12.24 -1.11
CA LEU A 90 -5.46 11.72 -2.02
C LEU A 90 -6.74 12.58 -1.96
N ARG A 91 -7.61 12.41 -2.97
CA ARG A 91 -8.98 12.92 -2.89
C ARG A 91 -9.66 12.25 -1.68
N GLY A 92 -10.15 13.06 -0.74
CA GLY A 92 -10.68 12.58 0.55
C GLY A 92 -9.81 12.91 1.77
N GLY A 93 -8.62 13.51 1.57
CA GLY A 93 -7.79 14.05 2.68
C GLY A 93 -6.87 13.02 3.35
N LEU A 94 -6.93 11.76 2.94
CA LEU A 94 -6.01 10.71 3.38
C LEU A 94 -4.67 10.83 2.62
N SER A 95 -3.53 10.69 3.30
CA SER A 95 -2.25 10.60 2.58
C SER A 95 -2.14 9.29 1.82
N LEU A 96 -1.36 9.29 0.72
CA LEU A 96 -1.03 8.07 -0.01
C LEU A 96 -0.40 7.02 0.91
N ALA A 97 0.53 7.43 1.79
CA ALA A 97 1.19 6.50 2.70
C ALA A 97 0.21 5.86 3.69
N ALA A 98 -0.79 6.62 4.17
CA ALA A 98 -1.85 6.08 5.02
C ALA A 98 -2.72 5.06 4.26
N ALA A 99 -3.09 5.34 3.02
CA ALA A 99 -3.85 4.40 2.18
C ALA A 99 -3.06 3.10 1.94
N LEU A 100 -1.79 3.20 1.54
CA LEU A 100 -0.92 2.04 1.29
C LEU A 100 -0.68 1.21 2.57
N ASN A 101 -0.51 1.88 3.71
CA ASN A 101 -0.38 1.21 5.00
C ASN A 101 -1.67 0.50 5.41
N ALA A 102 -2.83 1.11 5.14
CA ALA A 102 -4.13 0.49 5.40
C ALA A 102 -4.33 -0.75 4.52
N ALA A 103 -4.02 -0.66 3.22
CA ALA A 103 -4.08 -1.78 2.27
C ALA A 103 -3.26 -2.98 2.75
N ALA A 104 -2.02 -2.73 3.14
CA ALA A 104 -1.12 -3.76 3.65
C ALA A 104 -1.65 -4.39 4.95
N ASN A 105 -2.20 -3.58 5.86
CA ASN A 105 -2.78 -4.07 7.11
C ASN A 105 -4.03 -4.92 6.87
N TYR A 106 -4.90 -4.50 5.96
CA TYR A 106 -6.05 -5.28 5.53
C TYR A 106 -5.60 -6.64 5.00
N TRP A 107 -4.69 -6.66 4.02
CA TRP A 107 -4.22 -7.92 3.42
C TRP A 107 -3.66 -8.91 4.44
N LYS A 108 -2.88 -8.45 5.43
CA LYS A 108 -2.31 -9.33 6.47
C LYS A 108 -3.33 -9.93 7.43
N HIS A 109 -4.38 -9.17 7.75
CA HIS A 109 -5.24 -9.44 8.90
C HIS A 109 -6.69 -9.73 8.53
N MET A 110 -7.05 -9.68 7.25
CA MET A 110 -8.43 -9.89 6.78
C MET A 110 -9.02 -11.21 7.32
N GLU A 111 -8.27 -12.30 7.27
CA GLU A 111 -8.74 -13.61 7.77
C GLU A 111 -9.05 -13.58 9.27
N GLU A 112 -8.20 -12.93 10.08
CA GLU A 112 -8.43 -12.76 11.51
C GLU A 112 -9.69 -11.91 11.79
N TRP A 113 -9.98 -10.95 10.91
CA TRP A 113 -11.13 -10.07 11.03
C TRP A 113 -12.42 -10.77 10.61
N ILE A 114 -12.38 -11.59 9.56
CA ILE A 114 -13.49 -12.43 9.13
C ILE A 114 -13.82 -13.45 10.23
N GLU A 115 -12.81 -14.09 10.83
CA GLU A 115 -13.00 -14.98 11.97
C GLU A 115 -13.70 -14.26 13.13
N ALA A 116 -13.23 -13.05 13.47
CA ALA A 116 -13.81 -12.25 14.54
C ALA A 116 -15.27 -11.86 14.25
N LEU A 117 -15.61 -11.51 13.00
CA LEU A 117 -16.97 -11.15 12.58
C LEU A 117 -17.92 -12.35 12.59
N ASN A 118 -17.44 -13.52 12.16
CA ASN A 118 -18.20 -14.77 12.11
C ASN A 118 -18.34 -15.46 13.49
N GLY A 119 -17.75 -14.88 14.54
CA GLY A 119 -17.87 -15.38 15.91
C GLY A 119 -19.31 -15.42 16.42
N LEU A 120 -19.56 -16.31 17.39
CA LEU A 120 -20.88 -16.68 17.92
C LEU A 120 -21.75 -15.51 18.43
N ASP A 121 -21.15 -14.36 18.74
CA ASP A 121 -21.83 -13.17 19.28
C ASP A 121 -22.10 -12.07 18.25
N GLY A 122 -21.96 -12.35 16.93
CA GLY A 122 -22.15 -11.35 15.88
C GLY A 122 -21.09 -10.25 15.97
N GLY A 123 -19.83 -10.65 15.84
CA GLY A 123 -18.67 -9.83 16.18
C GLY A 123 -18.65 -8.46 15.52
N THR A 124 -18.02 -7.49 16.19
CA THR A 124 -17.79 -6.14 15.67
C THR A 124 -16.30 -5.87 15.61
N LEU A 125 -15.83 -5.30 14.50
CA LEU A 125 -14.44 -4.89 14.37
C LEU A 125 -14.16 -3.69 15.28
N LYS A 126 -13.01 -3.72 15.96
CA LYS A 126 -12.61 -2.69 16.93
C LYS A 126 -11.14 -2.32 16.73
N GLY A 127 -10.74 -1.19 17.31
CA GLY A 127 -9.34 -0.78 17.35
C GLY A 127 -8.73 -0.60 15.97
N ASN A 128 -7.60 -1.29 15.72
CA ASN A 128 -6.84 -1.14 14.48
C ASN A 128 -7.56 -1.71 13.25
N ALA A 129 -8.38 -2.75 13.42
CA ALA A 129 -9.16 -3.33 12.31
C ALA A 129 -10.17 -2.30 11.77
N LEU A 130 -11.00 -1.74 12.66
CA LEU A 130 -11.96 -0.70 12.31
C LEU A 130 -11.28 0.54 11.71
N ARG A 131 -10.17 0.99 12.28
CA ARG A 131 -9.42 2.14 11.74
C ARG A 131 -8.88 1.86 10.34
N THR A 132 -8.40 0.65 10.09
CA THR A 132 -7.88 0.26 8.77
C THR A 132 -9.00 0.28 7.73
N LEU A 133 -10.16 -0.29 8.05
CA LEU A 133 -11.31 -0.26 7.15
C LEU A 133 -11.81 1.16 6.89
N GLN A 134 -11.91 2.02 7.92
CA GLN A 134 -12.27 3.43 7.74
C GLN A 134 -11.30 4.17 6.80
N GLN A 135 -10.01 3.83 6.85
CA GLN A 135 -9.02 4.40 5.93
C GLN A 135 -9.18 3.86 4.50
N ILE A 136 -9.55 2.59 4.34
CA ILE A 136 -9.86 2.01 3.03
C ILE A 136 -11.13 2.65 2.45
N GLU A 137 -12.20 2.72 3.23
CA GLU A 137 -13.50 3.31 2.85
C GLU A 137 -13.43 4.79 2.51
N ALA A 138 -12.41 5.51 3.00
CA ALA A 138 -12.14 6.88 2.57
C ALA A 138 -11.63 6.97 1.11
N VAL A 139 -11.22 5.85 0.52
CA VAL A 139 -10.67 5.76 -0.85
C VAL A 139 -11.59 4.92 -1.75
N THR A 140 -12.03 3.75 -1.27
CA THR A 140 -12.89 2.81 -2.00
C THR A 140 -13.76 2.02 -1.02
N PRO A 141 -14.99 1.63 -1.37
CA PRO A 141 -15.81 0.73 -0.54
C PRO A 141 -15.07 -0.56 -0.16
N TRP A 142 -15.34 -1.09 1.03
CA TRP A 142 -14.90 -2.43 1.43
C TRP A 142 -15.83 -3.49 0.82
N GLU A 143 -15.35 -4.12 -0.24
CA GLU A 143 -16.09 -5.12 -1.03
C GLU A 143 -15.13 -6.24 -1.48
N ASP A 144 -15.62 -7.20 -2.27
CA ASP A 144 -14.77 -8.23 -2.86
C ASP A 144 -13.62 -7.58 -3.65
N TYR A 145 -12.43 -8.19 -3.56
CA TYR A 145 -11.23 -7.71 -4.24
C TYR A 145 -10.82 -6.28 -3.83
N THR A 146 -10.91 -5.98 -2.53
CA THR A 146 -10.61 -4.66 -1.96
C THR A 146 -9.21 -4.16 -2.31
N CYS A 147 -8.18 -5.00 -2.34
CA CYS A 147 -6.83 -4.57 -2.71
C CYS A 147 -6.78 -4.13 -4.18
N ALA A 148 -7.40 -4.89 -5.08
CA ALA A 148 -7.51 -4.53 -6.49
C ALA A 148 -8.29 -3.22 -6.70
N ASN A 149 -9.44 -3.07 -6.01
CA ASN A 149 -10.25 -1.86 -6.07
C ASN A 149 -9.47 -0.63 -5.57
N LEU A 150 -8.76 -0.77 -4.45
CA LEU A 150 -7.93 0.30 -3.92
C LEU A 150 -6.81 0.67 -4.89
N LEU A 151 -6.11 -0.32 -5.45
CA LEU A 151 -5.06 -0.07 -6.44
C LEU A 151 -5.63 0.68 -7.66
N ALA A 152 -6.78 0.27 -8.18
CA ALA A 152 -7.42 0.93 -9.31
C ALA A 152 -7.70 2.42 -9.05
N VAL A 153 -8.22 2.75 -7.86
CA VAL A 153 -8.46 4.15 -7.45
C VAL A 153 -7.14 4.92 -7.33
N LEU A 154 -6.12 4.35 -6.69
CA LEU A 154 -4.80 4.99 -6.53
C LEU A 154 -4.08 5.22 -7.87
N LEU A 155 -4.39 4.43 -8.88
CA LEU A 155 -3.81 4.53 -10.21
C LEU A 155 -4.54 5.49 -11.14
N ASP A 156 -5.75 5.93 -10.79
CA ASP A 156 -6.55 6.93 -11.52
C ASP A 156 -6.65 6.65 -13.03
N GLY A 157 -7.08 5.43 -13.37
CA GLY A 157 -7.28 5.00 -14.76
C GLY A 157 -6.03 4.51 -15.51
N ARG A 158 -4.87 4.47 -14.85
CA ARG A 158 -3.68 3.78 -15.37
C ARG A 158 -3.84 2.26 -15.29
N ALA A 159 -3.02 1.53 -16.06
CA ALA A 159 -2.97 0.08 -16.03
C ALA A 159 -2.74 -0.44 -14.60
N LEU A 160 -3.47 -1.50 -14.21
CA LEU A 160 -3.49 -2.08 -12.87
C LEU A 160 -2.17 -2.81 -12.56
N GLU A 161 -1.12 -2.03 -12.36
CA GLU A 161 0.25 -2.47 -12.11
C GLU A 161 0.79 -1.69 -10.91
N LEU A 162 1.37 -2.41 -9.94
CA LEU A 162 1.89 -1.85 -8.69
C LEU A 162 3.04 -0.89 -8.94
N SER A 163 3.90 -1.13 -9.93
CA SER A 163 5.02 -0.24 -10.22
C SER A 163 4.60 1.17 -10.66
N ASN A 164 3.35 1.35 -11.10
CA ASN A 164 2.79 2.67 -11.38
C ASN A 164 2.61 3.54 -10.11
N LEU A 165 2.70 2.96 -8.91
CA LEU A 165 2.73 3.72 -7.64
C LEU A 165 4.10 4.31 -7.30
N LEU A 166 5.18 3.83 -7.93
CA LEU A 166 6.56 4.25 -7.60
C LEU A 166 6.76 5.78 -7.62
N PRO A 167 6.28 6.53 -8.63
CA PRO A 167 6.45 7.99 -8.64
C PRO A 167 5.87 8.67 -7.40
N SER A 168 4.67 8.27 -6.98
CA SER A 168 3.99 8.87 -5.82
C SER A 168 4.60 8.40 -4.49
N ILE A 169 5.18 7.20 -4.44
CA ILE A 169 5.97 6.73 -3.29
C ILE A 169 7.29 7.51 -3.18
N ALA A 170 7.94 7.81 -4.31
CA ALA A 170 9.13 8.66 -4.34
C ALA A 170 8.82 10.09 -3.88
N GLU A 171 7.70 10.66 -4.36
CA GLU A 171 7.22 11.97 -3.91
C GLU A 171 6.97 11.98 -2.40
N TRP A 172 6.33 10.95 -1.85
CA TRP A 172 6.17 10.81 -0.41
C TRP A 172 7.50 10.81 0.34
N ARG A 173 8.48 10.02 -0.12
CA ARG A 173 9.82 9.99 0.50
C ARG A 173 10.46 11.37 0.48
N ASP A 174 10.39 12.06 -0.65
CA ASP A 174 11.04 13.35 -0.82
C ASP A 174 10.38 14.41 0.08
N ASN A 175 9.05 14.41 0.18
CA ASN A 175 8.31 15.24 1.14
C ASN A 175 8.68 14.90 2.59
N LEU A 176 8.85 13.62 2.91
CA LEU A 176 9.22 13.15 4.24
C LEU A 176 10.61 13.65 4.64
N ILE A 177 11.59 13.62 3.72
CA ILE A 177 12.95 14.13 3.95
C ILE A 177 12.96 15.66 4.11
N ASN A 178 12.13 16.36 3.35
CA ASN A 178 12.05 17.82 3.36
C ASN A 178 11.15 18.37 4.47
N THR A 179 10.38 17.53 5.16
CA THR A 179 9.56 17.95 6.29
C THR A 179 10.49 18.33 7.45
N PRO A 180 10.44 19.58 7.95
CA PRO A 180 11.24 19.95 9.11
C PRO A 180 10.89 19.01 10.27
N LEU A 181 11.91 18.38 10.86
CA LEU A 181 11.73 17.69 12.14
C LEU A 181 11.22 18.73 13.13
N VAL A 182 9.91 18.72 13.42
CA VAL A 182 9.40 19.44 14.57
C VAL A 182 10.06 18.76 15.75
N ASN A 183 11.01 19.46 16.38
CA ASN A 183 11.55 19.04 17.66
C ASN A 183 10.37 18.89 18.62
N SER A 184 9.88 17.67 18.79
CA SER A 184 9.07 17.26 19.93
C SER A 184 9.99 17.24 21.16
N GLY A 185 10.49 18.43 21.53
CA GLY A 185 11.06 18.69 22.84
C GLY A 185 9.91 18.91 23.81
N GLY A 186 9.83 18.03 24.82
CA GLY A 186 8.84 18.07 25.90
C GLY A 186 8.68 16.70 26.53
#